data_AF-A0A1M6ZVN2-F1
#
_entry.id   AF-A0A1M6ZVN2-F1
#
_cell.length_a   1.000
_cell.length_b   1.000
_cell.length_c   1.000
_cell.angle_alpha   90.00
_cell.angle_beta   90.00
_cell.angle_gamma   90.00
#
_symmetry.space_group_name_H-M   'P 1'
#
loop_
_entity.id
_entity.type
_entity.pdbx_description
1 polymer ?
#
loop_
_entity_poly.entity_id
_entity_poly.type
_entity_poly.pdbx_seq_one_letter_code
_entity_poly.pdbx_strand_id
1 'polypeptide(L)'
;MKHIPKINAFYWALIISANTMGETAGDLISQTFNLGYGGGTVALLILFLIVLSISIYSKNQKPLLYWTVITVASTLGTTISDFLSRTLSVTYLGVTQETGYIYATVLLVFALAFTFGIWKWYSKTDTIEGGLSKRTEFLYWLAILTSSTLGTAFGDLLAHDTPLGFAGGTLLLVGLLMVVVLLVFFTTVARELLYWLAIILTHPIGATMGDYLTKPEGMNLGNIKASLVLVFVFIVVIATGKLVLKKQPA
;
A
#
# COMPACT_ATOMS: atom_id res chain seq x y z
N MET A 1 -17.28 -17.76 5.95
CA MET A 1 -15.84 -17.41 5.85
C MET A 1 -15.74 -16.17 4.99
N LYS A 2 -14.79 -15.28 5.28
CA LYS A 2 -14.61 -14.04 4.52
C LYS A 2 -13.67 -14.31 3.37
N HIS A 3 -14.08 -13.96 2.16
CA HIS A 3 -13.28 -14.12 0.96
C HIS A 3 -12.76 -12.76 0.51
N ILE A 4 -11.44 -12.70 0.33
CA ILE A 4 -10.78 -11.59 -0.35
C ILE A 4 -11.36 -11.49 -1.78
N PRO A 5 -11.50 -10.29 -2.36
CA PRO A 5 -11.96 -10.17 -3.73
C PRO A 5 -11.16 -11.06 -4.69
N LYS A 6 -11.84 -11.64 -5.69
CA LYS A 6 -11.21 -12.51 -6.68
C LYS A 6 -9.98 -11.82 -7.28
N ILE A 7 -8.81 -12.44 -7.13
CA ILE A 7 -7.54 -11.93 -7.63
C ILE A 7 -7.57 -12.02 -9.17
N ASN A 8 -7.71 -10.87 -9.82
CA ASN A 8 -7.73 -10.72 -11.27
C ASN A 8 -7.12 -9.36 -11.65
N ALA A 9 -7.16 -9.00 -12.94
CA ALA A 9 -6.62 -7.71 -13.39
C ALA A 9 -7.29 -6.49 -12.70
N PHE A 10 -8.59 -6.54 -12.42
CA PHE A 10 -9.29 -5.47 -11.71
C PHE A 10 -8.84 -5.33 -10.26
N TYR A 11 -8.57 -6.45 -9.58
CA TYR A 11 -8.00 -6.45 -8.25
C TYR A 11 -6.66 -5.69 -8.22
N TRP A 12 -5.75 -6.00 -9.13
CA TRP A 12 -4.44 -5.34 -9.21
C TRP A 12 -4.54 -3.86 -9.60
N ALA A 13 -5.44 -3.52 -10.54
CA ALA A 13 -5.70 -2.12 -10.90
C ALA A 13 -6.21 -1.31 -9.70
N LEU A 14 -7.10 -1.89 -8.89
CA LEU A 14 -7.60 -1.24 -7.67
C LEU A 14 -6.53 -1.13 -6.59
N ILE A 15 -5.67 -2.13 -6.43
CA ILE A 15 -4.52 -2.06 -5.51
C ILE A 15 -3.59 -0.91 -5.90
N ILE A 16 -3.16 -0.83 -7.16
CA ILE A 16 -2.25 0.24 -7.62
C ILE A 16 -2.92 1.61 -7.46
N SER A 17 -4.21 1.72 -7.82
CA SER A 17 -4.97 2.96 -7.68
C SER A 17 -5.12 3.37 -6.21
N ALA A 18 -5.43 2.43 -5.31
CA ALA A 18 -5.53 2.68 -3.88
C ALA A 18 -4.19 3.11 -3.28
N ASN A 19 -3.10 2.47 -3.70
CA ASN A 19 -1.76 2.81 -3.20
C ASN A 19 -1.32 4.20 -3.64
N THR A 20 -1.56 4.54 -4.91
CA THR A 20 -1.26 5.88 -5.45
C THR A 20 -2.11 6.94 -4.77
N MET A 21 -3.41 6.67 -4.58
CA MET A 21 -4.32 7.57 -3.85
C MET A 21 -3.92 7.69 -2.38
N GLY A 22 -3.45 6.61 -1.77
CA GLY A 22 -2.96 6.56 -0.39
C GLY A 22 -1.84 7.55 -0.16
N GLU A 23 -0.86 7.54 -1.07
CA GLU A 23 0.27 8.49 -1.07
C GLU A 23 -0.21 9.94 -1.08
N THR A 24 -0.97 10.31 -2.12
CA THR A 24 -1.40 11.69 -2.30
C THR A 24 -2.33 12.17 -1.18
N ALA A 25 -3.14 11.27 -0.62
CA ALA A 25 -4.02 11.57 0.50
C ALA A 25 -3.23 11.72 1.81
N GLY A 26 -2.19 10.92 2.03
CA GLY A 26 -1.32 11.03 3.20
C GLY A 26 -0.61 12.39 3.20
N ASP A 27 -0.06 12.75 2.05
CA ASP A 27 0.54 14.05 1.80
C ASP A 27 -0.43 15.22 1.93
N LEU A 28 -1.65 15.07 1.43
CA LEU A 28 -2.69 16.07 1.59
C LEU A 28 -2.99 16.32 3.08
N ILE A 29 -3.14 15.26 3.87
CA ILE A 29 -3.42 15.34 5.30
C ILE A 29 -2.23 15.95 6.06
N SER A 30 -1.02 15.45 5.80
CA SER A 30 0.16 15.86 6.55
C SER A 30 0.67 17.23 6.15
N GLN A 31 0.77 17.52 4.85
CA GLN A 31 1.40 18.74 4.33
C GLN A 31 0.37 19.84 4.07
N THR A 32 -0.72 19.53 3.36
CA THR A 32 -1.67 20.57 2.92
C THR A 32 -2.65 20.98 4.02
N PHE A 33 -3.12 20.03 4.83
CA PHE A 33 -3.94 20.34 6.01
C PHE A 33 -3.11 20.65 7.26
N ASN A 34 -1.78 20.67 7.13
CA ASN A 34 -0.84 21.12 8.17
C ASN A 34 -0.94 20.34 9.50
N LEU A 35 -1.31 19.06 9.45
CA LEU A 35 -1.30 18.16 10.61
C LEU A 35 0.11 17.62 10.91
N GLY A 36 1.04 17.74 9.96
CA GLY A 36 2.34 17.09 10.00
C GLY A 36 2.24 15.56 9.87
N TYR A 37 3.38 14.89 9.74
CA TYR A 37 3.42 13.44 9.59
C TYR A 37 3.03 12.70 10.88
N GLY A 38 3.44 13.22 12.05
CA GLY A 38 3.06 12.66 13.35
C GLY A 38 1.57 12.80 13.65
N GLY A 39 1.01 14.01 13.49
CA GLY A 39 -0.42 14.25 13.72
C GLY A 39 -1.31 13.49 12.71
N GLY A 40 -0.92 13.48 11.43
CA GLY A 40 -1.57 12.70 10.38
C GLY A 40 -1.58 11.20 10.70
N THR A 41 -0.43 10.65 11.13
CA THR A 41 -0.29 9.25 11.54
C THR A 41 -1.26 8.89 12.67
N VAL A 42 -1.33 9.71 13.73
CA VAL A 42 -2.23 9.45 14.87
C VAL A 42 -3.69 9.45 14.43
N ALA A 43 -4.10 10.45 13.64
CA ALA A 43 -5.48 10.55 13.16
C ALA A 43 -5.88 9.36 12.26
N LEU A 44 -5.00 8.99 11.32
CA LEU A 44 -5.24 7.86 10.41
C LEU A 44 -5.14 6.51 11.12
N LEU A 45 -4.32 6.38 12.16
CA LEU A 45 -4.25 5.17 12.96
C LEU A 45 -5.57 4.91 13.69
N ILE A 46 -6.17 5.96 14.28
CA ILE A 46 -7.49 5.86 14.91
C ILE A 46 -8.53 5.43 13.88
N LEU A 47 -8.57 6.08 12.71
CA LEU A 47 -9.49 5.72 11.63
C LEU A 47 -9.29 4.28 11.15
N PHE A 48 -8.04 3.86 10.97
CA PHE A 48 -7.67 2.51 10.56
C PHE A 48 -8.16 1.47 11.56
N LEU A 49 -7.94 1.68 12.87
CA LEU A 49 -8.39 0.75 13.90
C LEU A 49 -9.92 0.62 13.93
N ILE A 50 -10.66 1.71 13.71
CA ILE A 50 -12.13 1.69 13.61
C ILE A 50 -12.57 0.86 12.40
N VAL A 51 -12.05 1.17 11.21
CA VAL A 51 -12.45 0.50 9.96
C VAL A 51 -12.02 -0.96 9.97
N LEU A 52 -10.82 -1.26 10.48
CA LEU A 52 -10.30 -2.62 10.65
C LEU A 52 -11.16 -3.43 11.61
N SER A 53 -11.59 -2.84 12.74
CA SER A 53 -12.50 -3.50 13.67
C SER A 53 -13.82 -3.84 12.99
N ILE A 54 -14.43 -2.88 12.28
CA ILE A 54 -15.66 -3.14 11.50
C ILE A 54 -15.43 -4.27 10.50
N SER A 55 -14.28 -4.28 9.81
CA SER A 55 -13.91 -5.36 8.88
C SER A 55 -13.83 -6.71 9.58
N ILE A 56 -13.05 -6.85 10.65
CA ILE A 56 -12.81 -8.12 11.38
C ILE A 56 -14.09 -8.66 12.03
N TYR A 57 -14.97 -7.81 12.56
CA TYR A 57 -16.19 -8.24 13.22
C TYR A 57 -17.41 -8.38 12.30
N SER A 58 -17.35 -7.87 11.06
CA SER A 58 -18.42 -8.06 10.09
C SER A 58 -18.60 -9.54 9.74
N LYS A 59 -19.85 -10.02 9.72
CA LYS A 59 -20.18 -11.39 9.29
C LYS A 59 -19.98 -11.60 7.78
N ASN A 60 -20.16 -10.54 6.99
CA ASN A 60 -20.03 -10.55 5.54
C ASN A 60 -18.96 -9.54 5.11
N GLN A 61 -17.95 -9.98 4.37
CA GLN A 61 -17.00 -9.04 3.74
C GLN A 61 -17.67 -8.42 2.52
N LYS A 62 -18.06 -7.15 2.65
CA LYS A 62 -18.52 -6.35 1.51
C LYS A 62 -17.28 -5.86 0.74
N PRO A 63 -17.24 -5.96 -0.59
CA PRO A 63 -16.11 -5.48 -1.39
C PRO A 63 -15.71 -4.04 -1.08
N LEU A 64 -16.70 -3.17 -0.84
CA LEU A 64 -16.45 -1.77 -0.46
C LEU A 64 -15.67 -1.65 0.84
N LEU A 65 -16.01 -2.44 1.88
CA LEU A 65 -15.32 -2.41 3.17
C LEU A 65 -13.85 -2.86 3.02
N TYR A 66 -13.59 -3.90 2.23
CA TYR A 66 -12.22 -4.33 1.92
C TYR A 66 -11.40 -3.20 1.29
N TRP A 67 -11.94 -2.55 0.26
CA TRP A 67 -11.26 -1.44 -0.41
C TRP A 67 -11.09 -0.20 0.48
N THR A 68 -12.02 0.06 1.40
CA THR A 68 -11.86 1.10 2.41
C THR A 68 -10.70 0.78 3.35
N VAL A 69 -10.59 -0.46 3.86
CA VAL A 69 -9.47 -0.86 4.73
C VAL A 69 -8.15 -0.72 3.98
N ILE A 70 -8.06 -1.19 2.72
CA ILE A 70 -6.87 -1.05 1.87
C ILE A 70 -6.48 0.41 1.71
N THR A 71 -7.44 1.27 1.36
CA THR A 71 -7.18 2.70 1.13
C THR A 71 -6.68 3.38 2.40
N VAL A 72 -7.37 3.18 3.54
CA VAL A 72 -6.98 3.77 4.82
C VAL A 72 -5.64 3.22 5.29
N ALA A 73 -5.39 1.93 5.12
CA ALA A 73 -4.09 1.31 5.43
C ALA A 73 -2.98 1.91 4.58
N SER A 74 -3.24 2.19 3.30
CA SER A 74 -2.25 2.79 2.41
C SER A 74 -1.94 4.23 2.81
N THR A 75 -2.96 5.07 3.03
CA THR A 75 -2.78 6.45 3.50
C THR A 75 -2.06 6.50 4.85
N LEU A 76 -2.45 5.65 5.80
CA LEU A 76 -1.77 5.53 7.08
C LEU A 76 -0.31 5.09 6.87
N GLY A 77 -0.09 4.10 6.03
CA GLY A 77 1.23 3.57 5.71
C GLY A 77 2.19 4.66 5.22
N THR A 78 1.74 5.51 4.30
CA THR A 78 2.48 6.70 3.84
C THR A 78 2.84 7.61 5.00
N THR A 79 1.86 8.03 5.82
CA THR A 79 2.14 8.96 6.93
C THR A 79 3.09 8.38 7.98
N ILE A 80 3.01 7.07 8.26
CA ILE A 80 3.98 6.39 9.14
C ILE A 80 5.37 6.40 8.50
N SER A 81 5.46 6.11 7.20
CA SER A 81 6.72 6.08 6.47
C SER A 81 7.42 7.43 6.52
N ASP A 82 6.69 8.50 6.20
CA ASP A 82 7.23 9.86 6.26
C ASP A 82 7.57 10.27 7.69
N PHE A 83 6.75 9.89 8.67
CA PHE A 83 7.08 10.15 10.06
C PHE A 83 8.39 9.46 10.44
N LEU A 84 8.60 8.20 10.06
CA LEU A 84 9.83 7.47 10.36
C LEU A 84 11.04 8.06 9.63
N SER A 85 10.93 8.24 8.31
CA SER A 85 12.06 8.59 7.44
C SER A 85 12.40 10.08 7.44
N ARG A 86 11.43 10.97 7.66
CA ARG A 86 11.63 12.43 7.66
C ARG A 86 11.64 12.95 9.10
N THR A 87 10.53 12.85 9.82
CA THR A 87 10.40 13.50 11.14
C THR A 87 11.26 12.83 12.22
N LEU A 88 11.10 11.53 12.44
CA LEU A 88 11.83 10.78 13.46
C LEU A 88 13.33 10.76 13.15
N SER A 89 13.70 10.36 11.94
CA SER A 89 15.10 10.28 11.54
C SER A 89 15.80 11.64 11.51
N VAL A 90 15.25 12.66 10.86
CA VAL A 90 15.97 13.94 10.72
C VAL A 90 15.86 14.79 11.97
N THR A 91 14.65 14.97 12.51
CA THR A 91 14.44 15.90 13.65
C THR A 91 14.89 15.31 14.99
N TYR A 92 14.63 14.02 15.23
CA TYR A 92 14.88 13.42 16.55
C TYR A 92 16.16 12.59 16.61
N LEU A 93 16.52 11.88 15.54
CA LEU A 93 17.77 11.12 15.48
C LEU A 93 18.95 11.91 14.89
N GLY A 94 18.69 13.06 14.25
CA GLY A 94 19.72 13.95 13.71
C GLY A 94 20.49 13.37 12.52
N VAL A 95 19.92 12.41 11.80
CA VAL A 95 20.54 11.83 10.60
C VAL A 95 20.10 12.57 9.33
N THR A 96 20.83 12.39 8.22
CA THR A 96 20.43 12.96 6.93
C THR A 96 19.14 12.31 6.41
N GLN A 97 18.43 13.02 5.52
CA GLN A 97 17.19 12.54 4.92
C GLN A 97 17.38 11.20 4.17
N GLU A 98 18.47 11.08 3.39
CA GLU A 98 18.87 9.83 2.72
C GLU A 98 19.04 8.67 3.72
N THR A 99 19.75 8.92 4.82
CA THR A 99 19.95 7.93 5.89
C THR A 99 18.63 7.58 6.57
N GLY A 100 17.71 8.53 6.69
CA GLY A 100 16.36 8.34 7.21
C GLY A 100 15.54 7.37 6.37
N TYR A 101 15.57 7.50 5.04
CA TYR A 101 14.90 6.56 4.13
C TYR A 101 15.50 5.15 4.22
N ILE A 102 16.83 5.02 4.29
CA ILE A 102 17.51 3.72 4.48
C ILE A 102 17.09 3.10 5.81
N TYR A 103 17.15 3.85 6.90
CA TYR A 103 16.78 3.39 8.24
C TYR A 103 15.34 2.89 8.28
N ALA A 104 14.38 3.70 7.78
CA ALA A 104 12.97 3.33 7.75
C ALA A 104 12.74 2.08 6.90
N THR A 105 13.34 2.00 5.71
CA THR A 105 13.24 0.84 4.82
C THR A 105 13.74 -0.43 5.51
N VAL A 106 14.95 -0.40 6.08
CA VAL A 106 15.55 -1.57 6.75
C VAL A 106 14.69 -2.02 7.94
N LEU A 107 14.27 -1.07 8.79
CA LEU A 107 13.39 -1.35 9.93
C LEU A 107 12.08 -2.03 9.48
N LEU A 108 11.48 -1.53 8.41
CA LEU A 108 10.20 -2.04 7.90
C LEU A 108 10.33 -3.38 7.18
N VAL A 109 11.47 -3.67 6.55
CA VAL A 109 11.80 -5.01 6.04
C VAL A 109 11.83 -6.01 7.20
N PHE A 110 12.50 -5.68 8.31
CA PHE A 110 12.51 -6.55 9.49
C PHE A 110 11.13 -6.70 10.12
N ALA A 111 10.35 -5.62 10.24
CA ALA A 111 8.98 -5.65 10.76
C ALA A 111 8.06 -6.52 9.89
N LEU A 112 8.17 -6.43 8.56
CA LEU A 112 7.40 -7.23 7.63
C LEU A 112 7.80 -8.71 7.70
N ALA A 113 9.11 -9.00 7.72
CA ALA A 113 9.61 -10.36 7.88
C ALA A 113 9.16 -10.99 9.21
N PHE A 114 9.17 -10.22 10.29
CA PHE A 114 8.65 -10.63 11.59
C PHE A 114 7.14 -10.93 11.54
N THR A 115 6.37 -10.07 10.88
CA THR A 115 4.93 -10.26 10.67
C THR A 115 4.64 -11.55 9.90
N PHE A 116 5.39 -11.83 8.83
CA PHE A 116 5.28 -13.10 8.10
C PHE A 116 5.73 -14.31 8.92
N GLY A 117 6.73 -14.15 9.78
CA GLY A 117 7.16 -15.19 10.72
C GLY A 117 6.03 -15.59 11.67
N ILE A 118 5.34 -14.61 12.25
CA ILE A 118 4.16 -14.84 13.10
C ILE A 118 3.01 -15.44 12.28
N TRP A 119 2.74 -14.91 11.08
CA TRP A 119 1.73 -15.44 10.18
C TRP A 119 1.93 -16.93 9.92
N LYS A 120 3.15 -17.35 9.56
CA LYS A 120 3.47 -18.76 9.26
C LYS A 120 3.26 -19.66 10.48
N TRP A 121 3.44 -19.15 11.69
CA TRP A 121 3.19 -19.89 12.92
C TRP A 121 1.69 -20.15 13.16
N TYR A 122 0.85 -19.13 12.97
CA TYR A 122 -0.57 -19.17 13.31
C TYR A 122 -1.51 -19.63 12.17
N SER A 123 -1.08 -19.50 10.91
CA SER A 123 -1.94 -19.66 9.72
C SER A 123 -1.84 -21.03 9.06
N LYS A 124 -1.52 -22.10 9.81
CA LYS A 124 -1.23 -23.44 9.25
C LYS A 124 -2.35 -24.04 8.39
N THR A 125 -3.59 -23.60 8.56
CA THR A 125 -4.79 -24.06 7.84
C THR A 125 -5.51 -22.96 7.07
N ASP A 126 -5.13 -21.70 7.28
CA ASP A 126 -5.81 -20.55 6.68
C ASP A 126 -5.11 -20.22 5.36
N THR A 127 -5.86 -20.16 4.27
CA THR A 127 -5.33 -19.71 2.97
C THR A 127 -6.05 -18.45 2.53
N ILE A 128 -5.35 -17.58 1.81
CA ILE A 128 -5.91 -16.33 1.26
C ILE A 128 -7.19 -16.61 0.44
N GLU A 129 -7.25 -17.75 -0.25
CA GLU A 129 -8.40 -18.18 -1.05
C GLU A 129 -9.49 -18.88 -0.22
N GLY A 130 -9.09 -19.72 0.75
CA GLY A 130 -9.99 -20.49 1.62
C GLY A 130 -10.62 -19.69 2.76
N GLY A 131 -10.17 -18.44 2.96
CA GLY A 131 -10.64 -17.54 4.00
C GLY A 131 -9.79 -17.59 5.26
N LEU A 132 -9.82 -16.50 6.03
CA LEU A 132 -8.96 -16.29 7.19
C LEU A 132 -9.76 -16.31 8.49
N SER A 133 -9.19 -16.90 9.55
CA SER A 133 -9.66 -16.71 10.92
C SER A 133 -9.46 -15.25 11.36
N LYS A 134 -10.13 -14.79 12.43
CA LYS A 134 -9.98 -13.40 12.90
C LYS A 134 -8.54 -13.02 13.25
N ARG A 135 -7.78 -13.96 13.81
CA ARG A 135 -6.36 -13.76 14.18
C ARG A 135 -5.50 -13.61 12.94
N THR A 136 -5.69 -14.50 11.98
CA THR A 136 -4.99 -14.44 10.70
C THR A 136 -5.42 -13.21 9.89
N GLU A 137 -6.70 -12.85 9.89
CA GLU A 137 -7.19 -11.62 9.24
C GLU A 137 -6.50 -10.38 9.82
N PHE A 138 -6.30 -10.30 11.14
CA PHE A 138 -5.53 -9.20 11.73
C PHE A 138 -4.08 -9.16 11.24
N LEU A 139 -3.39 -10.32 11.22
CA LEU A 139 -2.02 -10.41 10.71
C LEU A 139 -1.93 -10.06 9.21
N TYR A 140 -2.99 -10.33 8.44
CA TYR A 140 -3.07 -9.98 7.01
C TYR A 140 -3.06 -8.47 6.87
N TRP A 141 -3.93 -7.80 7.63
CA TRP A 141 -4.01 -6.33 7.61
C TRP A 141 -2.75 -5.67 8.17
N LEU A 142 -2.09 -6.28 9.16
CA LEU A 142 -0.80 -5.81 9.66
C LEU A 142 0.30 -5.96 8.59
N ALA A 143 0.33 -7.08 7.86
CA ALA A 143 1.27 -7.29 6.76
C ALA A 143 1.02 -6.30 5.62
N ILE A 144 -0.25 -6.03 5.27
CA ILE A 144 -0.63 -5.00 4.29
C ILE A 144 -0.15 -3.61 4.74
N LEU A 145 -0.46 -3.21 5.98
CA LEU A 145 -0.05 -1.90 6.52
C LEU A 145 1.48 -1.76 6.50
N THR A 146 2.19 -2.75 7.00
CA THR A 146 3.67 -2.75 7.04
C THR A 146 4.26 -2.74 5.63
N SER A 147 3.66 -3.49 4.69
CA SER A 147 4.07 -3.47 3.28
C SER A 147 3.84 -2.10 2.65
N SER A 148 2.76 -1.40 3.00
CA SER A 148 2.50 -0.04 2.52
C SER A 148 3.51 0.96 3.06
N THR A 149 3.78 0.91 4.37
CA THR A 149 4.79 1.75 4.99
C THR A 149 6.16 1.49 4.37
N LEU A 150 6.54 0.21 4.23
CA LEU A 150 7.78 -0.18 3.57
C LEU A 150 7.86 0.33 2.14
N GLY A 151 6.78 0.16 1.37
CA GLY A 151 6.71 0.59 -0.01
C GLY A 151 6.90 2.09 -0.17
N THR A 152 6.34 2.89 0.72
CA THR A 152 6.55 4.35 0.68
C THR A 152 8.01 4.68 0.95
N ALA A 153 8.58 4.16 2.05
CA ALA A 153 9.97 4.43 2.43
C ALA A 153 10.96 3.97 1.35
N PHE A 154 10.70 2.82 0.75
CA PHE A 154 11.53 2.28 -0.32
C PHE A 154 11.35 3.02 -1.64
N GLY A 155 10.13 3.44 -1.97
CA GLY A 155 9.86 4.29 -3.13
C GLY A 155 10.60 5.62 -3.04
N ASP A 156 10.52 6.26 -1.88
CA ASP A 156 11.27 7.48 -1.57
C ASP A 156 12.79 7.26 -1.67
N LEU A 157 13.30 6.18 -1.08
CA LEU A 157 14.72 5.82 -1.17
C LEU A 157 15.20 5.64 -2.61
N LEU A 158 14.35 5.09 -3.49
CA LEU A 158 14.69 4.90 -4.90
C LEU A 158 14.62 6.20 -5.70
N ALA A 159 13.71 7.11 -5.36
CA ALA A 159 13.39 8.27 -6.18
C ALA A 159 14.10 9.55 -5.75
N HIS A 160 14.22 9.81 -4.44
CA HIS A 160 14.83 11.03 -3.92
C HIS A 160 16.35 10.98 -4.06
N ASP A 161 16.94 12.07 -4.56
CA ASP A 161 18.39 12.26 -4.72
C ASP A 161 19.10 11.16 -5.54
N THR A 162 18.35 10.42 -6.36
CA THR A 162 18.90 9.45 -7.31
C THR A 162 18.66 9.89 -8.76
N PRO A 163 19.47 9.39 -9.72
CA PRO A 163 19.23 9.63 -11.15
C PRO A 163 17.92 9.04 -11.69
N LEU A 164 17.26 8.15 -10.93
CA LEU A 164 15.99 7.55 -11.37
C LEU A 164 14.85 8.56 -11.28
N GLY A 165 14.82 9.38 -10.22
CA GLY A 165 13.66 10.21 -9.90
C GLY A 165 12.37 9.40 -9.72
N PHE A 166 11.23 10.08 -9.61
CA PHE A 166 9.94 9.43 -9.45
C PHE A 166 9.55 8.58 -10.68
N ALA A 167 9.68 9.12 -11.89
CA ALA A 167 9.31 8.41 -13.12
C ALA A 167 10.18 7.18 -13.39
N GLY A 168 11.51 7.30 -13.25
CA GLY A 168 12.42 6.17 -13.43
C GLY A 168 12.27 5.13 -12.32
N GLY A 169 12.02 5.56 -11.08
CA GLY A 169 11.67 4.69 -9.96
C GLY A 169 10.42 3.86 -10.24
N THR A 170 9.33 4.51 -10.70
CA THR A 170 8.11 3.82 -11.12
C THR A 170 8.38 2.80 -12.22
N LEU A 171 9.11 3.17 -13.28
CA LEU A 171 9.41 2.26 -14.41
C LEU A 171 10.21 1.03 -13.96
N LEU A 172 11.22 1.22 -13.11
CA LEU A 172 12.00 0.14 -12.53
C LEU A 172 11.10 -0.84 -11.76
N LEU A 173 10.26 -0.31 -10.86
CA LEU A 173 9.39 -1.12 -10.02
C LEU A 173 8.30 -1.85 -10.82
N VAL A 174 7.73 -1.21 -11.85
CA VAL A 174 6.83 -1.88 -12.80
C VAL A 174 7.54 -3.00 -13.55
N GLY A 175 8.80 -2.79 -13.95
CA GLY A 175 9.64 -3.84 -14.54
C GLY A 175 9.81 -5.04 -13.60
N LEU A 176 10.10 -4.81 -12.31
CA LEU A 176 10.18 -5.86 -11.30
C LEU A 176 8.84 -6.58 -11.09
N LEU A 177 7.72 -5.84 -11.08
CA LEU A 177 6.38 -6.43 -11.00
C LEU A 177 6.10 -7.32 -12.22
N MET A 178 6.52 -6.93 -13.42
CA MET A 178 6.41 -7.76 -14.62
C MET A 178 7.23 -9.05 -14.50
N VAL A 179 8.42 -9.01 -13.87
CA VAL A 179 9.18 -10.23 -13.56
C VAL A 179 8.36 -11.15 -12.64
N VAL A 180 7.72 -10.62 -11.59
CA VAL A 180 6.83 -11.42 -10.73
C VAL A 180 5.68 -12.04 -11.52
N VAL A 181 5.06 -11.29 -12.44
CA VAL A 181 4.01 -11.81 -13.32
C VAL A 181 4.54 -12.92 -14.22
N LEU A 182 5.73 -12.78 -14.81
CA LEU A 182 6.35 -13.84 -15.61
C LEU A 182 6.62 -15.10 -14.75
N LEU A 183 7.09 -14.95 -13.52
CA LEU A 183 7.28 -16.07 -12.60
C LEU A 183 5.97 -16.84 -12.33
N VAL A 184 4.81 -16.16 -12.35
CA VAL A 184 3.51 -16.84 -12.23
C VAL A 184 3.28 -17.82 -13.39
N PHE A 185 3.65 -17.47 -14.61
CA PHE A 185 3.39 -18.29 -15.80
C PHE A 185 4.48 -19.33 -16.08
N PHE A 186 5.73 -19.03 -15.70
CA PHE A 186 6.89 -19.83 -16.11
C PHE A 186 7.53 -20.66 -14.99
N THR A 187 7.03 -20.56 -13.74
CA THR A 187 7.62 -21.30 -12.61
C THR A 187 6.57 -21.95 -11.70
N THR A 188 7.04 -22.85 -10.84
CA THR A 188 6.25 -23.54 -9.81
C THR A 188 6.38 -22.91 -8.42
N VAL A 189 6.90 -21.68 -8.34
CA VAL A 189 7.01 -20.93 -7.08
C VAL A 189 5.63 -20.78 -6.44
N ALA A 190 5.57 -20.89 -5.12
CA ALA A 190 4.33 -20.82 -4.35
C ALA A 190 3.53 -19.55 -4.69
N ARG A 191 2.25 -19.71 -5.03
CA ARG A 191 1.35 -18.62 -5.43
C ARG A 191 1.20 -17.54 -4.35
N GLU A 192 1.17 -17.95 -3.09
CA GLU A 192 1.12 -17.03 -1.95
C GLU A 192 2.37 -16.14 -1.87
N LEU A 193 3.56 -16.68 -2.15
CA LEU A 193 4.80 -15.90 -2.17
C LEU A 193 4.77 -14.85 -3.29
N LEU A 194 4.38 -15.27 -4.50
CA LEU A 194 4.28 -14.35 -5.64
C LEU A 194 3.22 -13.27 -5.42
N TYR A 195 2.10 -13.61 -4.77
CA TYR A 195 1.08 -12.65 -4.34
C TYR A 195 1.67 -11.59 -3.40
N TRP A 196 2.38 -12.01 -2.35
CA TRP A 196 2.98 -11.06 -1.40
C TRP A 196 4.08 -10.22 -2.04
N LEU A 197 4.92 -10.80 -2.91
CA LEU A 197 5.91 -10.03 -3.66
C LEU A 197 5.25 -8.97 -4.54
N ALA A 198 4.16 -9.32 -5.24
CA ALA A 198 3.42 -8.36 -6.04
C ALA A 198 2.80 -7.26 -5.16
N ILE A 199 2.20 -7.60 -4.01
CA ILE A 199 1.68 -6.61 -3.05
C ILE A 199 2.78 -5.69 -2.53
N ILE A 200 3.95 -6.23 -2.18
CA ILE A 200 5.08 -5.43 -1.68
C ILE A 200 5.59 -4.48 -2.77
N LEU A 201 5.61 -4.90 -4.04
CA LEU A 201 6.06 -4.07 -5.17
C LEU A 201 5.01 -3.04 -5.62
N THR A 202 3.71 -3.29 -5.47
CA THR A 202 2.68 -2.32 -5.90
C THR A 202 2.60 -1.09 -5.01
N HIS A 203 3.07 -1.15 -3.76
CA HIS A 203 3.10 0.01 -2.87
C HIS A 203 4.17 1.06 -3.26
N PRO A 204 5.46 0.73 -3.46
CA PRO A 204 6.45 1.71 -3.92
C PRO A 204 6.12 2.21 -5.34
N ILE A 205 5.44 1.42 -6.18
CA ILE A 205 4.88 1.91 -7.44
C ILE A 205 3.86 3.02 -7.17
N GLY A 206 2.91 2.79 -6.26
CA GLY A 206 1.92 3.79 -5.86
C GLY A 206 2.55 5.07 -5.30
N ALA A 207 3.56 4.93 -4.43
CA ALA A 207 4.27 6.07 -3.84
C ALA A 207 4.98 6.91 -4.92
N THR A 208 5.85 6.28 -5.71
CA THR A 208 6.59 6.97 -6.79
C THR A 208 5.67 7.57 -7.85
N MET A 209 4.55 6.91 -8.19
CA MET A 209 3.53 7.48 -9.08
C MET A 209 2.80 8.65 -8.45
N GLY A 210 2.44 8.55 -7.17
CA GLY A 210 1.77 9.61 -6.41
C GLY A 210 2.63 10.86 -6.36
N ASP A 211 3.90 10.71 -6.02
CA ASP A 211 4.88 11.80 -6.00
C ASP A 211 5.14 12.37 -7.39
N TYR A 212 5.25 11.54 -8.42
CA TYR A 212 5.36 12.02 -9.78
C TYR A 212 4.16 12.92 -10.16
N LEU A 213 2.96 12.65 -9.65
CA LEU A 213 1.80 13.51 -9.90
C LEU A 213 1.84 14.80 -9.08
N THR A 214 2.28 14.75 -7.83
CA THR A 214 2.16 15.86 -6.88
C THR A 214 3.33 16.83 -6.93
N LYS A 215 4.58 16.34 -7.04
CA LYS A 215 5.79 17.11 -6.81
C LYS A 215 6.28 17.89 -8.05
N PRO A 216 7.07 18.98 -7.87
CA PRO A 216 7.64 19.76 -8.96
C PRO A 216 8.52 18.98 -9.93
N GLU A 217 9.21 17.94 -9.45
CA GLU A 217 10.10 17.06 -10.22
C GLU A 217 9.32 16.14 -11.19
N GLY A 218 8.00 16.10 -11.08
CA GLY A 218 7.09 15.40 -11.98
C GLY A 218 6.08 16.34 -12.65
N MET A 219 4.79 16.02 -12.55
CA MET A 219 3.69 16.77 -13.18
C MET A 219 3.27 18.02 -12.40
N ASN A 220 3.75 18.19 -11.16
CA ASN A 220 3.49 19.37 -10.33
C ASN A 220 1.99 19.74 -10.21
N LEU A 221 1.11 18.73 -10.09
CA LEU A 221 -0.33 18.98 -9.94
C LEU A 221 -0.67 19.50 -8.52
N GLY A 222 0.20 19.23 -7.55
CA GLY A 222 -0.05 19.41 -6.14
C GLY A 222 -1.04 18.40 -5.56
N ASN A 223 -1.04 18.28 -4.23
CA ASN A 223 -1.74 17.22 -3.50
C ASN A 223 -3.26 17.23 -3.75
N ILE A 224 -3.89 18.40 -3.82
CA ILE A 224 -5.35 18.52 -4.01
C ILE A 224 -5.77 17.98 -5.38
N LYS A 225 -5.17 18.47 -6.47
CA LYS A 225 -5.57 18.07 -7.82
C LYS A 225 -5.24 16.61 -8.08
N ALA A 226 -4.05 16.15 -7.68
CA ALA A 226 -3.65 14.75 -7.81
C ALA A 226 -4.61 13.81 -7.07
N SER A 227 -4.94 14.13 -5.80
CA SER A 227 -5.89 13.33 -5.01
C SER A 227 -7.28 13.26 -5.66
N LEU A 228 -7.79 14.38 -6.19
CA LEU A 228 -9.10 14.39 -6.89
C LEU A 228 -9.10 13.50 -8.14
N VAL A 229 -8.03 13.55 -8.95
CA VAL A 229 -7.88 12.70 -10.13
C VAL A 229 -7.84 11.23 -9.74
N LEU A 230 -7.09 10.88 -8.69
CA LEU A 230 -6.94 9.50 -8.23
C LEU A 230 -8.22 8.94 -7.61
N VAL A 231 -8.96 9.75 -6.85
CA VAL A 231 -10.31 9.38 -6.37
C VAL A 231 -11.24 9.10 -7.55
N PHE A 232 -11.22 9.96 -8.58
CA PHE A 232 -12.02 9.74 -9.79
C PHE A 232 -11.65 8.43 -10.49
N VAL A 233 -10.35 8.18 -10.72
CA VAL A 233 -9.85 6.92 -11.30
C VAL A 233 -10.31 5.72 -10.46
N PHE A 234 -10.16 5.78 -9.14
CA PHE A 234 -10.56 4.70 -8.24
C PHE A 234 -12.06 4.37 -8.34
N ILE A 235 -12.91 5.40 -8.38
CA ILE A 235 -14.37 5.25 -8.56
C ILE A 235 -14.69 4.61 -9.91
N VAL A 236 -14.05 5.06 -10.99
CA VAL A 236 -14.25 4.50 -12.34
C VAL A 236 -13.84 3.03 -12.39
N VAL A 237 -12.70 2.65 -11.81
CA VAL A 237 -12.25 1.26 -11.76
C VAL A 237 -13.23 0.38 -10.95
N ILE A 238 -13.74 0.88 -9.81
CA ILE A 238 -14.78 0.16 -9.05
C ILE A 238 -16.06 -0.01 -9.87
N ALA A 239 -16.52 1.05 -10.55
CA ALA A 239 -17.75 1.02 -11.33
C ALA A 239 -17.65 0.04 -12.50
N THR A 240 -16.56 0.10 -13.27
CA THR A 240 -16.30 -0.80 -14.40
C THR A 240 -16.12 -2.25 -13.95
N GLY A 241 -15.38 -2.52 -12.86
CA GLY A 241 -15.21 -3.86 -12.31
C GLY A 241 -16.55 -4.51 -11.90
N LYS A 242 -17.46 -3.74 -11.29
CA LYS A 242 -18.82 -4.21 -10.98
C LYS A 242 -19.62 -4.54 -12.25
N LEU A 243 -19.50 -3.72 -13.29
CA LEU A 243 -20.20 -3.94 -14.56
C LEU A 243 -19.69 -5.18 -15.31
N VAL A 244 -18.37 -5.44 -15.27
CA VAL A 244 -17.75 -6.60 -15.92
C VAL A 244 -18.07 -7.89 -15.16
N LEU A 245 -18.00 -7.88 -13.83
CA LEU A 245 -18.36 -9.04 -13.01
C LEU A 245 -19.86 -9.40 -13.10
N LYS A 246 -20.73 -8.42 -13.37
CA LYS A 246 -22.16 -8.67 -13.62
C LYS A 246 -22.44 -9.31 -14.99
N LYS A 247 -21.50 -9.21 -15.94
CA LYS A 247 -21.64 -9.75 -17.32
C LYS A 247 -21.06 -11.16 -17.51
N GLN A 248 -20.35 -11.71 -16.52
CA GLN A 248 -19.89 -13.11 -16.58
C GLN A 248 -21.02 -14.03 -16.12
N PRO A 249 -21.48 -15.00 -16.93
CA PRO A 249 -22.44 -15.99 -16.47
C PRO A 249 -21.81 -16.85 -15.37
N ALA A 250 -22.64 -17.23 -14.38
CA ALA A 250 -22.26 -18.01 -13.20
C ALA A 250 -21.73 -19.40 -13.54
#